data_AF-A0A2G1X7K1-F1
#
_entry.id   AF-A0A2G1X7K1-F1
#
_cell.length_a   1.000
_cell.length_b   1.000
_cell.length_c   1.000
_cell.angle_alpha   90.00
_cell.angle_beta   90.00
_cell.angle_gamma   90.00
#
_symmetry.space_group_name_H-M   'P 1'
#
loop_
_entity.id
_entity.type
_entity.pdbx_description
1 polymer ?
#
loop_
_entity_poly.entity_id
_entity_poly.type
_entity_poly.pdbx_seq_one_letter_code
_entity_poly.pdbx_strand_id
1 'polypeptide(L)'
;MNSVRWCAMTTAESAEDTKCPTCGDTFDSTRGMKCHHSAIHGKSIAGKLTTCDYCGDKTRQPEHKIAGSDNTFCNQECYSGYQSENITGESHPRWSQVESECPICGEVFSRPESKMSGSSTRLCSEECRAEWFSRSGVTSGENNHRWSGGRHSVVCEICGEEYTVQSSVYEDRENRLCSPECVGEWISSNWTGEDHPNYKRVALKCHTCGSKTELTPSVAEKIDRTFCSNECFLEWASNSRSGSSNPNWKGGYGRYYGPNWRRQRTRAIRRDQARCRDCGMAESEHIKEHEKGLHVHHITPARCFNDPQKRNALSNLITLCEQCHLGKWEPVAPLRPDTQTVDS
;
A
#
# COMPACT_ATOMS: atom_id res chain seq x y z
N MET A 1 -30.61 24.98 8.66
CA MET A 1 -29.38 25.72 8.99
C MET A 1 -28.20 24.76 8.78
N ASN A 2 -27.68 24.69 7.56
CA ASN A 2 -26.60 23.77 7.20
C ASN A 2 -25.26 24.53 7.17
N SER A 3 -24.37 24.15 8.08
CA SER A 3 -22.99 24.60 8.16
C SER A 3 -22.20 24.01 6.99
N VAL A 4 -21.68 24.89 6.12
CA VAL A 4 -20.82 24.51 4.99
C VAL A 4 -19.38 24.50 5.49
N ARG A 5 -18.77 23.32 5.49
CA ARG A 5 -17.34 23.11 5.78
C ARG A 5 -16.49 23.79 4.71
N TRP A 6 -15.70 24.78 5.10
CA TRP A 6 -14.67 25.38 4.23
C TRP A 6 -13.43 24.47 4.21
N CYS A 7 -13.09 23.94 3.04
CA CYS A 7 -11.79 23.32 2.79
C CYS A 7 -10.74 24.45 2.71
N ALA A 8 -9.79 24.46 3.64
CA ALA A 8 -8.69 25.41 3.64
C ALA A 8 -7.82 25.20 2.38
N MET A 9 -7.63 26.28 1.63
CA MET A 9 -6.75 26.36 0.47
C MET A 9 -5.31 26.05 0.91
N THR A 10 -4.68 25.09 0.23
CA THR A 10 -3.25 24.80 0.30
C THR A 10 -2.44 26.06 0.04
N THR A 11 -1.58 26.43 1.00
CA THR A 11 -0.59 27.50 0.89
C THR A 11 0.31 27.26 -0.33
N ALA A 12 0.41 28.25 -1.22
CA ALA A 12 1.32 28.20 -2.37
C ALA A 12 2.78 28.07 -1.88
N GLU A 13 3.46 26.99 -2.28
CA GLU A 13 4.89 26.77 -1.99
C GLU A 13 5.73 27.80 -2.75
N SER A 14 6.74 28.42 -2.11
CA SER A 14 7.56 29.45 -2.75
C SER A 14 8.60 28.84 -3.70
N ALA A 15 9.06 29.60 -4.69
CA ALA A 15 10.05 29.15 -5.68
C ALA A 15 11.43 28.78 -5.07
N GLU A 16 11.71 29.23 -3.84
CA GLU A 16 12.91 28.84 -3.09
C GLU A 16 12.75 27.45 -2.44
N ASP A 17 11.53 27.06 -2.06
CA ASP A 17 11.27 25.78 -1.38
C ASP A 17 11.37 24.57 -2.33
N THR A 18 11.29 24.81 -3.64
CA THR A 18 11.40 23.76 -4.66
C THR A 18 12.79 23.69 -5.31
N LYS A 19 13.76 24.48 -4.86
CA LYS A 19 15.15 24.43 -5.32
C LYS A 19 15.98 23.53 -4.39
N CYS A 20 16.73 22.60 -4.97
CA CYS A 20 17.65 21.74 -4.22
C CYS A 20 18.81 22.59 -3.65
N PRO A 21 19.05 22.56 -2.34
CA PRO A 21 20.11 23.37 -1.72
C PRO A 21 21.53 22.88 -2.04
N THR A 22 21.68 21.64 -2.54
CA THR A 22 22.99 21.04 -2.82
C THR A 22 23.42 21.22 -4.28
N CYS A 23 22.54 20.99 -5.25
CA CYS A 23 22.86 21.12 -6.69
C CYS A 23 22.21 22.32 -7.37
N GLY A 24 21.27 23.01 -6.72
CA GLY A 24 20.57 24.16 -7.29
C GLY A 24 19.45 23.82 -8.29
N ASP A 25 19.17 22.53 -8.52
CA ASP A 25 18.09 22.09 -9.41
C ASP A 25 16.71 22.52 -8.89
N THR A 26 15.84 22.97 -9.78
CA THR A 26 14.46 23.39 -9.44
C THR A 26 13.46 22.29 -9.77
N PHE A 27 12.52 22.05 -8.87
CA PHE A 27 11.49 21.02 -9.01
C PHE A 27 10.08 21.63 -9.00
N ASP A 28 9.10 20.87 -9.48
CA ASP A 28 7.70 21.32 -9.53
C ASP A 28 6.97 21.24 -8.17
N SER A 29 7.59 20.65 -7.14
CA SER A 29 7.04 20.58 -5.77
C SER A 29 8.14 20.37 -4.71
N THR A 30 7.87 20.79 -3.47
CA THR A 30 8.80 20.58 -2.35
C THR A 30 9.03 19.09 -2.07
N ARG A 31 7.98 18.27 -2.26
CA ARG A 31 8.05 16.81 -2.14
C ARG A 31 9.00 16.21 -3.18
N GLY A 32 8.89 16.64 -4.44
CA GLY A 32 9.77 16.22 -5.52
C GLY A 32 11.23 16.56 -5.23
N MET A 33 11.49 17.78 -4.75
CA MET A 33 12.82 18.24 -4.35
C MET A 33 13.40 17.39 -3.19
N LYS A 34 12.61 17.11 -2.14
CA LYS A 34 13.04 16.27 -1.01
C LYS A 34 13.37 14.84 -1.43
N CYS A 35 12.59 14.25 -2.34
CA CYS A 35 12.88 12.93 -2.91
C CYS A 35 14.19 12.93 -3.73
N HIS A 36 14.39 13.94 -4.58
CA HIS A 36 15.66 14.11 -5.31
C HIS A 36 16.84 14.20 -4.34
N HIS A 37 16.74 15.04 -3.31
CA HIS A 37 17.84 15.27 -2.37
C HIS A 37 18.24 13.98 -1.63
N SER A 38 17.26 13.17 -1.22
CA SER A 38 17.55 11.86 -0.61
C SER A 38 18.16 10.86 -1.60
N ALA A 39 17.70 10.85 -2.85
CA ALA A 39 18.11 9.86 -3.85
C ALA A 39 19.49 10.18 -4.47
N ILE A 40 19.79 11.45 -4.70
CA ILE A 40 21.02 11.90 -5.39
C ILE A 40 22.13 12.29 -4.40
N HIS A 41 21.77 12.86 -3.24
CA HIS A 41 22.76 13.33 -2.25
C HIS A 41 22.81 12.49 -0.97
N GLY A 42 21.98 11.44 -0.87
CA GLY A 42 21.98 10.50 0.26
C GLY A 42 21.54 11.07 1.60
N LYS A 43 21.11 12.34 1.65
CA LYS A 43 20.69 13.04 2.88
C LYS A 43 19.21 13.38 2.82
N SER A 44 18.44 12.98 3.83
CA SER A 44 17.06 13.45 3.96
C SER A 44 17.03 14.86 4.54
N ILE A 45 16.34 15.76 3.86
CA ILE A 45 16.03 17.12 4.33
C ILE A 45 14.55 17.24 4.75
N ALA A 46 13.85 16.12 4.85
CA ALA A 46 12.49 16.08 5.37
C ALA A 46 12.48 16.36 6.89
N GLY A 47 11.41 17.02 7.37
CA GLY A 47 11.31 17.45 8.76
C GLY A 47 11.97 18.81 9.03
N LYS A 48 11.66 19.38 10.20
CA LYS A 48 12.19 20.66 10.66
C LYS A 48 13.53 20.43 11.36
N LEU A 49 14.50 21.30 11.10
CA LEU A 49 15.77 21.28 11.80
C LEU A 49 15.55 21.81 13.22
N THR A 50 15.98 21.05 14.21
CA THR A 50 15.83 21.33 15.63
C THR A 50 17.09 20.88 16.37
N THR A 51 17.25 21.29 17.62
CA THR A 51 18.40 20.93 18.45
C THR A 51 18.01 19.76 19.35
N CYS A 52 18.95 18.83 19.58
CA CYS A 52 18.77 17.80 20.59
C CYS A 52 19.01 18.37 21.99
N ASP A 53 18.05 18.17 22.91
CA ASP A 53 18.12 18.70 24.27
C ASP A 53 19.08 17.94 25.20
N TYR A 54 19.65 16.81 24.74
CA TYR A 54 20.65 16.06 25.48
C TYR A 54 22.07 16.32 24.97
N CYS A 55 22.35 16.07 23.68
CA CYS A 55 23.70 16.23 23.13
C CYS A 55 23.97 17.62 22.51
N GLY A 56 22.95 18.43 22.26
CA GLY A 56 23.08 19.75 21.62
C GLY A 56 23.23 19.72 20.09
N ASP A 57 23.28 18.54 19.46
CA ASP A 57 23.45 18.43 18.01
C ASP A 57 22.18 18.83 17.24
N LYS A 58 22.38 19.37 16.02
CA LYS A 58 21.28 19.68 15.10
C LYS A 58 20.75 18.40 14.47
N THR A 59 19.45 18.14 14.63
CA THR A 59 18.74 16.99 14.08
C THR A 59 17.49 17.42 13.31
N ARG A 60 16.98 16.58 12.41
CA ARG A 60 15.72 16.81 11.69
C ARG A 60 14.64 15.89 12.24
N GLN A 61 13.53 16.47 12.70
CA GLN A 61 12.39 15.72 13.23
C GLN A 61 11.08 16.16 12.55
N PRO A 62 10.07 15.27 12.45
CA PRO A 62 8.73 15.64 12.00
C PRO A 62 8.10 16.70 12.91
N GLU A 63 7.36 17.64 12.31
CA GLU A 63 6.76 18.77 13.04
C GLU A 63 5.80 18.34 14.15
N HIS A 64 5.00 17.29 13.93
CA HIS A 64 4.09 16.75 14.95
C HIS A 64 4.82 16.18 16.19
N LYS A 65 6.10 15.77 16.05
CA LYS A 65 6.89 15.34 17.20
C LYS A 65 7.38 16.54 18.00
N ILE A 66 7.87 17.57 17.32
CA ILE A 66 8.38 18.80 17.97
C ILE A 66 7.24 19.56 18.66
N ALA A 67 6.06 19.64 18.04
CA ALA A 67 4.93 20.38 18.58
C ALA A 67 4.27 19.69 19.79
N GLY A 68 4.53 18.39 20.01
CA GLY A 68 3.87 17.58 21.03
C GLY A 68 4.78 17.14 22.18
N SER A 69 6.04 17.56 22.22
CA SER A 69 6.98 17.18 23.27
C SER A 69 7.79 18.37 23.79
N ASP A 70 7.97 18.44 25.10
CA ASP A 70 8.78 19.48 25.74
C ASP A 70 10.28 19.34 25.44
N ASN A 71 10.70 18.12 25.08
CA ASN A 71 12.09 17.78 24.74
C ASN A 71 12.17 17.09 23.39
N THR A 72 13.27 17.29 22.69
CA THR A 72 13.59 16.75 21.38
C THR A 72 14.94 16.04 21.41
N PHE A 73 14.98 14.81 20.88
CA PHE A 73 16.19 13.98 20.90
C PHE A 73 16.61 13.57 19.49
N CYS A 74 17.93 13.48 19.25
CA CYS A 74 18.45 13.07 17.95
C CYS A 74 18.28 11.57 17.69
N ASN A 75 18.30 10.75 18.74
CA ASN A 75 18.17 9.30 18.68
C ASN A 75 17.68 8.72 20.02
N GLN A 76 17.47 7.41 20.05
CA GLN A 76 17.06 6.68 21.25
C GLN A 76 18.11 6.71 22.37
N GLU A 77 19.40 6.78 22.04
CA GLU A 77 20.48 6.82 23.05
C GLU A 77 20.45 8.13 23.84
N CYS A 78 20.28 9.26 23.17
CA CYS A 78 20.14 10.58 23.80
C CYS A 78 18.86 10.68 24.63
N TYR A 79 17.76 10.08 24.16
CA TYR A 79 16.53 9.97 24.95
C TYR A 79 16.77 9.14 26.22
N SER A 80 17.35 7.94 26.09
CA SER A 80 17.65 7.06 27.23
C SER A 80 18.64 7.68 28.21
N GLY A 81 19.69 8.36 27.72
CA GLY A 81 20.67 9.08 28.53
C GLY A 81 20.02 10.19 29.35
N TYR A 82 19.25 11.06 28.68
CA TYR A 82 18.46 12.09 29.34
C TYR A 82 17.52 11.50 30.40
N GLN A 83 16.79 10.42 30.07
CA GLN A 83 15.91 9.73 31.02
C GLN A 83 16.68 9.20 32.24
N SER A 84 17.84 8.59 32.04
CA SER A 84 18.63 8.00 33.13
C SER A 84 19.16 9.04 34.13
N GLU A 85 19.45 10.26 33.65
CA GLU A 85 19.94 11.35 34.49
C GLU A 85 18.81 12.15 35.15
N ASN A 86 17.67 12.32 34.46
CA ASN A 86 16.61 13.23 34.90
C ASN A 86 15.41 12.54 35.56
N ILE A 87 15.22 11.23 35.35
CA ILE A 87 14.14 10.47 35.98
C ILE A 87 14.73 9.73 37.18
N THR A 88 14.87 10.43 38.31
CA THR A 88 15.39 9.88 39.58
C THR A 88 14.47 10.23 40.77
N GLY A 89 14.66 9.55 41.90
CA GLY A 89 13.87 9.77 43.12
C GLY A 89 12.39 9.42 42.95
N GLU A 90 11.49 10.15 43.63
CA GLU A 90 10.04 9.91 43.65
C GLU A 90 9.37 9.94 42.26
N SER A 91 9.98 10.64 41.30
CA SER A 91 9.52 10.69 39.92
C SER A 91 9.82 9.41 39.12
N HIS A 92 10.70 8.54 39.65
CA HIS A 92 11.10 7.32 38.96
C HIS A 92 9.96 6.29 38.99
N PRO A 93 9.54 5.73 37.83
CA PRO A 93 8.41 4.80 37.76
C PRO A 93 8.54 3.52 38.59
N ARG A 94 9.73 3.22 39.11
CA ARG A 94 9.99 2.08 40.02
C ARG A 94 10.31 2.49 41.46
N TRP A 95 10.16 3.76 41.82
CA TRP A 95 10.50 4.26 43.15
C TRP A 95 9.62 3.65 44.25
N SER A 96 8.29 3.76 44.15
CA SER A 96 7.38 3.15 45.14
C SER A 96 7.12 1.68 44.81
N GLN A 97 7.83 0.78 45.48
CA GLN A 97 7.54 -0.66 45.44
C GLN A 97 6.48 -1.01 46.49
N VAL A 98 5.46 -1.75 46.07
CA VAL A 98 4.42 -2.28 46.95
C VAL A 98 4.47 -3.80 46.91
N GLU A 99 4.48 -4.43 48.08
CA GLU A 99 4.43 -5.88 48.24
C GLU A 99 3.00 -6.40 48.12
N SER A 100 2.84 -7.58 47.52
CA SER A 100 1.57 -8.31 47.44
C SER A 100 1.81 -9.80 47.47
N GLU A 101 0.90 -10.53 48.08
CA GLU A 101 0.85 -12.00 48.00
C GLU A 101 0.17 -12.44 46.70
N CYS A 102 0.71 -13.46 46.03
CA CYS A 102 0.11 -14.02 44.83
C CYS A 102 -1.06 -14.98 45.16
N PRO A 103 -2.28 -14.76 44.65
CA PRO A 103 -3.43 -15.64 44.90
C PRO A 103 -3.33 -17.06 44.32
N ILE A 104 -2.30 -17.36 43.53
CA ILE A 104 -2.11 -18.68 42.89
C ILE A 104 -1.08 -19.51 43.63
N CYS A 105 0.11 -18.97 43.89
CA CYS A 105 1.21 -19.70 44.54
C CYS A 105 1.49 -19.27 45.99
N GLY A 106 0.92 -18.17 46.48
CA GLY A 106 1.16 -17.63 47.83
C GLY A 106 2.51 -16.90 47.99
N GLU A 107 3.33 -16.80 46.95
CA GLU A 107 4.60 -16.08 47.02
C GLU A 107 4.39 -14.57 47.15
N VAL A 108 5.15 -13.92 48.05
CA VAL A 108 5.17 -12.47 48.21
C VAL A 108 6.10 -11.85 47.18
N PHE A 109 5.58 -10.91 46.39
CA PHE A 109 6.33 -10.23 45.34
C PHE A 109 6.14 -8.72 45.39
N SER A 110 7.07 -7.95 44.83
CA SER A 110 7.02 -6.49 44.79
C SER A 110 6.93 -5.95 43.36
N ARG A 111 6.09 -4.92 43.17
CA ARG A 111 5.98 -4.16 41.90
C ARG A 111 5.72 -2.68 42.18
N PRO A 112 5.97 -1.80 41.19
CA PRO A 112 5.60 -0.39 41.31
C PRO A 112 4.12 -0.18 41.63
N GLU A 113 3.81 0.80 42.49
CA GLU A 113 2.44 1.14 42.89
C GLU A 113 1.51 1.39 41.68
N SER A 114 2.01 2.07 40.65
CA SER A 114 1.30 2.32 39.39
C SER A 114 0.86 1.05 38.64
N LYS A 115 1.55 -0.06 38.85
CA LYS A 115 1.20 -1.37 38.28
C LYS A 115 0.23 -2.15 39.17
N MET A 116 0.10 -1.77 40.43
CA MET A 116 -0.83 -2.37 41.40
C MET A 116 -2.17 -1.62 41.45
N SER A 117 -2.18 -0.31 41.21
CA SER A 117 -3.39 0.50 41.11
C SER A 117 -4.16 0.18 39.82
N GLY A 118 -5.23 -0.61 39.92
CA GLY A 118 -6.15 -0.89 38.81
C GLY A 118 -6.19 -2.34 38.32
N SER A 119 -5.29 -3.21 38.78
CA SER A 119 -5.40 -4.66 38.53
C SER A 119 -6.13 -5.32 39.68
N SER A 120 -7.32 -5.87 39.43
CA SER A 120 -8.05 -6.69 40.41
C SER A 120 -7.31 -8.00 40.72
N THR A 121 -6.42 -8.45 39.83
CA THR A 121 -5.66 -9.69 39.98
C THR A 121 -4.16 -9.39 40.08
N ARG A 122 -3.55 -9.73 41.23
CA ARG A 122 -2.15 -9.46 41.56
C ARG A 122 -1.34 -10.75 41.46
N LEU A 123 -0.66 -10.97 40.33
CA LEU A 123 0.02 -12.24 40.04
C LEU A 123 1.54 -12.03 39.98
N CYS A 124 2.31 -12.96 40.56
CA CYS A 124 3.77 -12.82 40.64
C CYS A 124 4.43 -13.03 39.28
N SER A 125 4.00 -14.05 38.52
CA SER A 125 4.63 -14.51 37.28
C SER A 125 3.63 -14.72 36.13
N GLU A 126 4.17 -14.93 34.91
CA GLU A 126 3.35 -15.25 33.74
C GLU A 126 2.71 -16.64 33.86
N GLU A 127 3.37 -17.60 34.53
CA GLU A 127 2.84 -18.93 34.80
C GLU A 127 1.63 -18.85 35.73
N CYS A 128 1.74 -18.09 36.84
CA CYS A 128 0.60 -17.84 37.74
C CYS A 128 -0.53 -17.09 37.02
N ARG A 129 -0.20 -16.23 36.06
CA ARG A 129 -1.17 -15.55 35.19
C ARG A 129 -1.92 -16.53 34.28
N ALA A 130 -1.21 -17.43 33.61
CA ALA A 130 -1.80 -18.47 32.78
C ALA A 130 -2.71 -19.41 33.60
N GLU A 131 -2.27 -19.79 34.80
CA GLU A 131 -3.04 -20.63 35.70
C GLU A 131 -4.30 -19.92 36.21
N TRP A 132 -4.19 -18.64 36.59
CA TRP A 132 -5.36 -17.84 36.98
C TRP A 132 -6.36 -17.70 35.84
N PHE A 133 -5.92 -17.48 34.60
CA PHE A 133 -6.81 -17.46 33.43
C PHE A 133 -7.52 -18.79 33.21
N SER A 134 -6.80 -19.90 33.39
CA SER A 134 -7.34 -21.24 33.23
C SER A 134 -8.42 -21.55 34.26
N ARG A 135 -8.24 -21.10 35.52
CA ARG A 135 -9.20 -21.32 36.61
C ARG A 135 -10.38 -20.34 36.60
N SER A 136 -10.16 -19.09 36.19
CA SER A 136 -11.17 -18.03 36.26
C SER A 136 -12.23 -18.11 35.16
N GLY A 137 -11.99 -18.88 34.10
CA GLY A 137 -12.94 -19.04 33.00
C GLY A 137 -13.17 -17.78 32.17
N VAL A 138 -12.45 -16.67 32.41
CA VAL A 138 -12.64 -15.41 31.67
C VAL A 138 -12.21 -15.49 30.20
N THR A 139 -11.51 -16.56 29.81
CA THR A 139 -11.00 -16.76 28.44
C THR A 139 -11.92 -17.61 27.57
N SER A 140 -12.94 -18.27 28.12
CA SER A 140 -13.83 -19.17 27.37
C SER A 140 -15.22 -19.29 27.99
N GLY A 141 -16.22 -19.70 27.21
CA GLY A 141 -17.59 -19.84 27.70
C GLY A 141 -18.23 -18.51 28.12
N GLU A 142 -19.28 -18.58 28.93
CA GLU A 142 -20.17 -17.45 29.26
C GLU A 142 -19.47 -16.29 30.00
N ASN A 143 -18.36 -16.59 30.68
CA ASN A 143 -17.59 -15.61 31.44
C ASN A 143 -16.63 -14.78 30.57
N ASN A 144 -16.47 -15.11 29.29
CA ASN A 144 -15.66 -14.33 28.37
C ASN A 144 -16.45 -13.08 27.91
N HIS A 145 -15.86 -11.89 28.03
CA HIS A 145 -16.47 -10.64 27.57
C HIS A 145 -16.81 -10.60 26.06
N ARG A 146 -16.28 -11.54 25.27
CA ARG A 146 -16.59 -11.74 23.84
C ARG A 146 -17.60 -12.86 23.60
N TRP A 147 -18.13 -13.48 24.65
CA TRP A 147 -19.10 -14.55 24.51
C TRP A 147 -20.44 -14.01 24.03
N SER A 148 -21.03 -14.70 23.06
CA SER A 148 -22.25 -14.28 22.38
C SER A 148 -23.21 -15.47 22.29
N GLY A 149 -23.66 -15.98 23.44
CA GLY A 149 -24.75 -16.97 23.56
C GLY A 149 -24.39 -18.43 23.28
N GLY A 150 -23.22 -18.72 22.72
CA GLY A 150 -22.79 -20.10 22.46
C GLY A 150 -23.40 -20.71 21.19
N ARG A 151 -23.70 -22.01 21.24
CA ARG A 151 -24.16 -22.81 20.11
C ARG A 151 -25.53 -23.43 20.41
N HIS A 152 -26.45 -23.37 19.47
CA HIS A 152 -27.81 -23.92 19.58
C HIS A 152 -28.00 -25.08 18.61
N SER A 153 -28.60 -26.18 19.10
CA SER A 153 -29.12 -27.25 18.25
C SER A 153 -30.45 -26.85 17.63
N VAL A 154 -30.57 -27.02 16.32
CA VAL A 154 -31.77 -26.73 15.53
C VAL A 154 -32.03 -27.88 14.56
N VAL A 155 -33.30 -28.09 14.22
CA VAL A 155 -33.72 -29.10 13.23
C VAL A 155 -33.94 -28.42 11.88
N CYS A 156 -33.43 -29.02 10.81
CA CYS A 156 -33.65 -28.53 9.45
C CYS A 156 -35.11 -28.72 9.02
N GLU A 157 -35.75 -27.68 8.50
CA GLU A 157 -37.15 -27.73 8.03
C GLU A 157 -37.35 -28.54 6.75
N ILE A 158 -36.28 -28.77 5.97
CA ILE A 158 -36.34 -29.49 4.70
C ILE A 158 -36.00 -30.98 4.88
N CYS A 159 -34.82 -31.29 5.43
CA CYS A 159 -34.38 -32.68 5.58
C CYS A 159 -34.66 -33.29 6.96
N GLY A 160 -35.04 -32.50 7.96
CA GLY A 160 -35.28 -32.98 9.33
C GLY A 160 -34.02 -33.32 10.14
N GLU A 161 -32.81 -33.10 9.60
CA GLU A 161 -31.57 -33.36 10.31
C GLU A 161 -31.27 -32.30 11.38
N GLU A 162 -30.72 -32.74 12.51
CA GLU A 162 -30.25 -31.84 13.58
C GLU A 162 -28.87 -31.27 13.24
N TYR A 163 -28.71 -29.96 13.38
CA TYR A 163 -27.45 -29.26 13.17
C TYR A 163 -27.27 -28.11 14.16
N THR A 164 -26.05 -27.62 14.30
CA THR A 164 -25.72 -26.62 15.32
C THR A 164 -25.37 -25.27 14.70
N VAL A 165 -26.01 -24.20 15.18
CA VAL A 165 -25.78 -22.81 14.75
C VAL A 165 -25.23 -21.94 15.88
N GLN A 166 -24.66 -20.77 15.54
CA GLN A 166 -24.30 -19.75 16.54
C GLN A 166 -25.57 -19.01 17.01
N SER A 167 -25.56 -18.45 18.22
CA SER A 167 -26.74 -17.75 18.78
C SER A 167 -27.22 -16.58 17.94
N SER A 168 -26.32 -15.80 17.34
CA SER A 168 -26.71 -14.72 16.41
C SER A 168 -27.55 -15.24 15.24
N VAL A 169 -27.19 -16.40 14.69
CA VAL A 169 -27.92 -17.04 13.60
C VAL A 169 -29.25 -17.64 14.10
N TYR A 170 -29.28 -18.15 15.33
CA TYR A 170 -30.49 -18.68 15.96
C TYR A 170 -31.54 -17.58 16.17
N GLU A 171 -31.13 -16.41 16.64
CA GLU A 171 -32.01 -15.26 16.90
C GLU A 171 -32.50 -14.59 15.60
N ASP A 172 -31.61 -14.41 14.60
CA ASP A 172 -31.93 -13.62 13.40
C ASP A 172 -32.70 -14.38 12.32
N ARG A 173 -32.52 -15.70 12.19
CA ARG A 173 -33.12 -16.46 11.08
C ARG A 173 -34.46 -17.05 11.46
N GLU A 174 -35.50 -16.75 10.68
CA GLU A 174 -36.78 -17.45 10.82
C GLU A 174 -36.70 -18.89 10.27
N ASN A 175 -36.06 -19.07 9.09
CA ASN A 175 -35.97 -20.38 8.44
C ASN A 175 -34.74 -21.18 8.92
N ARG A 176 -34.95 -22.44 9.32
CA ARG A 176 -33.91 -23.36 9.80
C ARG A 176 -33.48 -24.33 8.68
N LEU A 177 -32.40 -23.99 7.97
CA LEU A 177 -31.88 -24.76 6.83
C LEU A 177 -30.41 -25.16 7.07
N CYS A 178 -30.10 -26.46 6.99
CA CYS A 178 -28.79 -27.00 7.38
C CYS A 178 -27.71 -26.86 6.30
N SER A 179 -28.07 -26.86 5.01
CA SER A 179 -27.12 -26.94 3.90
C SER A 179 -27.52 -26.08 2.68
N PRO A 180 -26.57 -25.74 1.79
CA PRO A 180 -26.87 -25.05 0.53
C PRO A 180 -27.90 -25.77 -0.33
N GLU A 181 -27.94 -27.10 -0.30
CA GLU A 181 -28.91 -27.93 -1.01
C GLU A 181 -30.33 -27.72 -0.44
N CYS A 182 -30.49 -27.81 0.88
CA CYS A 182 -31.77 -27.52 1.54
C CYS A 182 -32.22 -26.07 1.32
N VAL A 183 -31.28 -25.12 1.26
CA VAL A 183 -31.57 -23.74 0.89
C VAL A 183 -32.07 -23.65 -0.55
N GLY A 184 -31.44 -24.35 -1.49
CA GLY A 184 -31.88 -24.42 -2.88
C GLY A 184 -33.29 -24.99 -3.03
N GLU A 185 -33.59 -26.09 -2.33
CA GLU A 185 -34.91 -26.72 -2.32
C GLU A 185 -35.98 -25.78 -1.73
N TRP A 186 -35.68 -25.15 -0.59
CA TRP A 186 -36.58 -24.19 0.04
C TRP A 186 -36.86 -23.00 -0.89
N ILE A 187 -35.83 -22.42 -1.52
CA ILE A 187 -35.97 -21.31 -2.49
C ILE A 187 -36.83 -21.74 -3.67
N SER A 188 -36.56 -22.92 -4.25
CA SER A 188 -37.31 -23.40 -5.41
C SER A 188 -38.81 -23.59 -5.15
N SER A 189 -39.16 -23.91 -3.91
CA SER A 189 -40.55 -24.18 -3.51
C SER A 189 -41.28 -22.94 -2.99
N ASN A 190 -40.60 -22.08 -2.22
CA ASN A 190 -41.23 -20.97 -1.49
C ASN A 190 -41.02 -19.61 -2.16
N TRP A 191 -39.97 -19.43 -2.96
CA TRP A 191 -39.65 -18.18 -3.63
C TRP A 191 -40.00 -18.28 -5.12
N THR A 192 -41.30 -18.31 -5.40
CA THR A 192 -41.86 -18.33 -6.77
C THR A 192 -42.86 -17.18 -6.97
N GLY A 193 -43.12 -16.79 -8.22
CA GLY A 193 -44.13 -15.78 -8.54
C GLY A 193 -43.72 -14.33 -8.28
N GLU A 194 -44.70 -13.44 -8.15
CA GLU A 194 -44.53 -11.97 -8.11
C GLU A 194 -43.73 -11.47 -6.90
N ASP A 195 -43.71 -12.25 -5.82
CA ASP A 195 -42.98 -11.97 -4.58
C ASP A 195 -41.48 -12.28 -4.68
N HIS A 196 -41.04 -12.97 -5.74
CA HIS A 196 -39.62 -13.23 -5.96
C HIS A 196 -38.89 -11.91 -6.29
N PRO A 197 -37.79 -11.55 -5.58
CA PRO A 197 -37.08 -10.29 -5.81
C PRO A 197 -36.59 -10.08 -7.26
N ASN A 198 -36.39 -11.18 -8.01
CA ASN A 198 -36.00 -11.13 -9.42
C ASN A 198 -37.17 -11.39 -10.40
N TYR A 199 -38.43 -11.40 -9.95
CA TYR A 199 -39.60 -11.66 -10.81
C TYR A 199 -39.75 -10.61 -11.91
N LYS A 200 -39.63 -9.33 -11.55
CA LYS A 200 -39.75 -8.24 -12.52
C LYS A 200 -38.49 -8.18 -13.38
N ARG A 201 -38.68 -8.20 -14.70
CA ARG A 201 -37.61 -8.14 -15.71
C ARG A 201 -37.84 -6.93 -16.62
N VAL A 202 -36.77 -6.22 -16.93
CA VAL A 202 -36.77 -5.08 -17.85
C VAL A 202 -35.91 -5.43 -19.06
N ALA A 203 -36.49 -5.30 -20.25
CA ALA A 203 -35.78 -5.53 -21.49
C ALA A 203 -34.92 -4.31 -21.86
N LEU A 204 -33.62 -4.55 -21.99
CA LEU A 204 -32.61 -3.56 -22.35
C LEU A 204 -31.87 -4.00 -23.62
N LYS A 205 -31.26 -3.04 -24.33
CA LYS A 205 -30.45 -3.33 -25.52
C LYS A 205 -29.00 -3.58 -25.14
N CYS A 206 -28.39 -4.61 -25.71
CA CYS A 206 -26.96 -4.86 -25.64
C CYS A 206 -26.20 -3.71 -26.29
N HIS A 207 -25.18 -3.20 -25.60
CA HIS A 207 -24.34 -2.10 -26.08
C HIS A 207 -23.48 -2.51 -27.28
N THR A 208 -23.03 -3.77 -27.34
CA THR A 208 -22.14 -4.25 -28.39
C THR A 208 -22.90 -4.67 -29.65
N CYS A 209 -23.93 -5.52 -29.52
CA CYS A 209 -24.62 -6.10 -30.68
C CYS A 209 -26.08 -5.63 -30.87
N GLY A 210 -26.64 -4.86 -29.94
CA GLY A 210 -28.01 -4.34 -30.03
C GLY A 210 -29.13 -5.33 -29.71
N SER A 211 -28.81 -6.60 -29.41
CA SER A 211 -29.81 -7.61 -29.03
C SER A 211 -30.55 -7.26 -27.73
N LYS A 212 -31.78 -7.76 -27.57
CA LYS A 212 -32.57 -7.56 -26.35
C LYS A 212 -32.09 -8.53 -25.27
N THR A 213 -31.86 -8.02 -24.06
CA THR A 213 -31.56 -8.83 -22.88
C THR A 213 -32.38 -8.34 -21.69
N GLU A 214 -32.64 -9.23 -20.74
CA GLU A 214 -33.54 -8.95 -19.61
C GLU A 214 -32.76 -8.94 -18.30
N LEU A 215 -32.91 -7.85 -17.54
CA LEU A 215 -32.30 -7.67 -16.23
C LEU A 215 -33.34 -7.27 -15.19
N THR A 216 -33.00 -7.40 -13.91
CA THR A 216 -33.86 -6.90 -12.83
C THR A 216 -33.80 -5.36 -12.77
N PRO A 217 -34.88 -4.68 -12.36
CA PRO A 217 -34.94 -3.22 -12.28
C PRO A 217 -33.76 -2.59 -11.52
N SER A 218 -33.41 -3.14 -10.34
CA SER A 218 -32.31 -2.66 -9.50
C SER A 218 -30.93 -2.71 -10.20
N VAL A 219 -30.73 -3.69 -11.07
CA VAL A 219 -29.50 -3.79 -11.87
C VAL A 219 -29.56 -2.81 -13.04
N ALA A 220 -30.70 -2.74 -13.73
CA ALA A 220 -30.92 -1.82 -14.86
C ALA A 220 -30.67 -0.35 -14.51
N GLU A 221 -31.04 0.09 -13.30
CA GLU A 221 -30.85 1.47 -12.84
C GLU A 221 -29.38 1.83 -12.56
N LYS A 222 -28.54 0.84 -12.22
CA LYS A 222 -27.15 1.08 -11.80
C LYS A 222 -26.14 0.97 -12.94
N ILE A 223 -26.50 0.28 -14.02
CA ILE A 223 -25.57 0.01 -15.11
C ILE A 223 -25.74 1.02 -16.24
N ASP A 224 -24.64 1.63 -16.64
CA ASP A 224 -24.59 2.54 -17.80
C ASP A 224 -24.64 1.77 -19.14
N ARG A 225 -24.16 0.52 -19.13
CA ARG A 225 -24.09 -0.34 -20.33
C ARG A 225 -24.54 -1.75 -20.01
N THR A 226 -25.33 -2.30 -20.92
CA THR A 226 -25.90 -3.64 -20.81
C THR A 226 -25.28 -4.55 -21.88
N PHE A 227 -25.00 -5.81 -21.55
CA PHE A 227 -24.42 -6.78 -22.48
C PHE A 227 -25.25 -8.07 -22.45
N CYS A 228 -25.54 -8.66 -23.62
CA CYS A 228 -26.32 -9.89 -23.70
C CYS A 228 -25.51 -11.16 -23.38
N SER A 229 -24.18 -11.09 -23.47
CA SER A 229 -23.28 -12.21 -23.21
C SER A 229 -21.92 -11.72 -22.71
N ASN A 230 -21.17 -12.63 -22.07
CA ASN A 230 -19.79 -12.35 -21.67
C ASN A 230 -18.91 -12.00 -22.88
N GLU A 231 -19.18 -12.58 -24.05
CA GLU A 231 -18.48 -12.27 -25.30
C GLU A 231 -18.66 -10.81 -25.73
N CYS A 232 -19.90 -10.31 -25.77
CA CYS A 232 -20.19 -8.90 -26.06
C CYS A 232 -19.55 -7.95 -25.04
N PHE A 233 -19.53 -8.33 -23.76
CA PHE A 233 -18.84 -7.56 -22.72
C PHE A 233 -17.32 -7.53 -22.94
N LEU A 234 -16.70 -8.67 -23.24
CA LEU A 234 -15.26 -8.79 -23.47
C LEU A 234 -14.82 -8.04 -24.73
N GLU A 235 -15.61 -8.08 -25.80
CA GLU A 235 -15.38 -7.31 -27.02
C GLU A 235 -15.36 -5.81 -26.73
N TRP A 236 -16.41 -5.30 -26.06
CA TRP A 236 -16.46 -3.90 -25.66
C TRP A 236 -15.32 -3.53 -24.70
N ALA A 237 -15.02 -4.39 -23.72
CA ALA A 237 -13.99 -4.15 -22.73
C ALA A 237 -12.58 -4.14 -23.36
N SER A 238 -12.32 -5.01 -24.32
CA SER A 238 -11.06 -5.02 -25.09
C SER A 238 -10.84 -3.70 -25.81
N ASN A 239 -11.88 -3.19 -26.48
CA ASN A 239 -11.81 -1.94 -27.22
C ASN A 239 -11.78 -0.69 -26.30
N SER A 240 -12.48 -0.72 -25.17
CA SER A 240 -12.67 0.47 -24.31
C SER A 240 -11.65 0.58 -23.17
N ARG A 241 -11.11 -0.54 -22.69
CA ARG A 241 -10.08 -0.57 -21.62
C ARG A 241 -8.66 -0.56 -22.17
N SER A 242 -8.49 -0.43 -23.48
CA SER A 242 -7.20 -0.20 -24.12
C SER A 242 -7.11 1.23 -24.64
N GLY A 243 -5.89 1.73 -24.83
CA GLY A 243 -5.65 3.10 -25.33
C GLY A 243 -5.89 4.22 -24.30
N SER A 244 -5.99 5.45 -24.80
CA SER A 244 -5.99 6.68 -24.01
C SER A 244 -7.26 6.93 -23.18
N SER A 245 -8.29 6.12 -23.40
CA SER A 245 -9.60 6.22 -22.75
C SER A 245 -9.70 5.46 -21.42
N ASN A 246 -8.69 4.68 -21.01
CA ASN A 246 -8.70 3.94 -19.75
C ASN A 246 -8.24 4.84 -18.57
N PRO A 247 -8.99 4.95 -17.45
CA PRO A 247 -8.58 5.76 -16.28
C PRO A 247 -7.26 5.31 -15.62
N ASN A 248 -6.90 4.03 -15.75
CA ASN A 248 -5.63 3.48 -15.27
C ASN A 248 -4.51 3.58 -16.31
N TRP A 249 -4.74 4.28 -17.43
CA TRP A 249 -3.75 4.47 -18.48
C TRP A 249 -2.63 5.41 -18.04
N LYS A 250 -1.51 4.83 -17.61
CA LYS A 250 -0.26 5.56 -17.28
C LYS A 250 0.57 5.89 -18.53
N GLY A 251 -0.11 6.20 -19.63
CA GLY A 251 0.48 6.22 -20.97
C GLY A 251 0.69 4.80 -21.49
N GLY A 252 0.30 4.55 -22.74
CA GLY A 252 0.56 3.26 -23.39
C GLY A 252 2.06 3.04 -23.51
N TYR A 253 2.48 1.86 -23.97
CA TYR A 253 3.88 1.61 -24.32
C TYR A 253 4.32 2.63 -25.39
N GLY A 254 4.88 3.75 -24.93
CA GLY A 254 5.11 4.94 -25.72
C GLY A 254 6.31 4.74 -26.64
N ARG A 255 6.14 3.99 -27.73
CA ARG A 255 7.15 3.91 -28.80
C ARG A 255 7.44 5.28 -29.43
N TYR A 256 6.61 6.29 -29.15
CA TYR A 256 6.81 7.64 -29.66
C TYR A 256 7.76 8.46 -28.76
N TYR A 257 9.05 8.31 -29.02
CA TYR A 257 10.11 9.11 -28.41
C TYR A 257 10.31 10.48 -29.06
N GLY A 258 9.38 10.92 -29.93
CA GLY A 258 9.49 12.15 -30.71
C GLY A 258 10.20 11.96 -32.06
N PRO A 259 10.10 12.95 -32.96
CA PRO A 259 10.51 12.84 -34.36
C PRO A 259 12.03 12.68 -34.54
N ASN A 260 12.85 13.14 -33.57
CA ASN A 260 14.31 13.04 -33.62
C ASN A 260 14.86 11.66 -33.21
N TRP A 261 14.04 10.77 -32.63
CA TRP A 261 14.49 9.51 -32.04
C TRP A 261 15.26 8.62 -33.02
N ARG A 262 14.72 8.39 -34.22
CA ARG A 262 15.39 7.52 -35.21
C ARG A 262 16.80 8.02 -35.53
N ARG A 263 16.96 9.33 -35.73
CA ARG A 263 18.26 9.97 -36.02
C ARG A 263 19.21 9.85 -34.82
N GLN A 264 18.72 10.12 -33.61
CA GLN A 264 19.53 10.08 -32.40
C GLN A 264 19.94 8.65 -32.01
N ARG A 265 19.05 7.66 -32.21
CA ARG A 265 19.35 6.24 -32.04
C ARG A 265 20.49 5.80 -32.95
N THR A 266 20.42 6.11 -34.24
CA THR A 266 21.50 5.79 -35.19
C THR A 266 22.81 6.47 -34.80
N ARG A 267 22.76 7.72 -34.34
CA ARG A 267 23.95 8.45 -33.86
C ARG A 267 24.55 7.82 -32.60
N ALA A 268 23.73 7.38 -31.64
CA ALA A 268 24.20 6.71 -30.43
C ALA A 268 24.89 5.38 -30.77
N ILE A 269 24.28 4.53 -31.61
CA ILE A 269 24.87 3.25 -32.05
C ILE A 269 26.18 3.50 -32.80
N ARG A 270 26.23 4.51 -33.69
CA ARG A 270 27.45 4.86 -34.43
C ARG A 270 28.56 5.38 -33.51
N ARG A 271 28.22 6.25 -32.55
CA ARG A 271 29.16 6.74 -31.52
C ARG A 271 29.73 5.57 -30.72
N ASP A 272 28.89 4.61 -30.37
CA ASP A 272 29.25 3.44 -29.57
C ASP A 272 29.84 2.30 -30.42
N GLN A 273 30.22 2.59 -31.67
CA GLN A 273 30.85 1.64 -32.61
C GLN A 273 30.07 0.33 -32.79
N ALA A 274 28.73 0.39 -32.73
CA ALA A 274 27.84 -0.76 -32.79
C ALA A 274 28.19 -1.87 -31.78
N ARG A 275 28.59 -1.46 -30.57
CA ARG A 275 28.94 -2.35 -29.46
C ARG A 275 28.23 -1.95 -28.17
N CYS A 276 27.92 -2.94 -27.34
CA CYS A 276 27.45 -2.71 -25.98
C CYS A 276 28.54 -1.97 -25.19
N ARG A 277 28.19 -0.83 -24.58
CA ARG A 277 29.14 -0.01 -23.80
C ARG A 277 29.44 -0.56 -22.40
N ASP A 278 28.76 -1.62 -21.97
CA ASP A 278 29.05 -2.33 -20.72
C ASP A 278 29.90 -3.59 -20.97
N CYS A 279 29.39 -4.55 -21.77
CA CYS A 279 30.07 -5.83 -21.99
C CYS A 279 30.89 -5.94 -23.29
N GLY A 280 30.82 -4.96 -24.20
CA GLY A 280 31.57 -4.97 -25.47
C GLY A 280 30.98 -5.80 -26.61
N MET A 281 29.88 -6.54 -26.37
CA MET A 281 29.19 -7.38 -27.38
C MET A 281 28.89 -6.59 -28.66
N ALA A 282 29.25 -7.15 -29.81
CA ALA A 282 29.01 -6.53 -31.11
C ALA A 282 27.55 -6.70 -31.57
N GLU A 283 27.04 -5.75 -32.35
CA GLU A 283 25.68 -5.83 -32.89
C GLU A 283 25.42 -7.11 -33.69
N SER A 284 26.39 -7.57 -34.48
CA SER A 284 26.29 -8.82 -35.24
C SER A 284 26.15 -10.07 -34.36
N GLU A 285 26.76 -10.05 -33.18
CA GLU A 285 26.69 -11.14 -32.20
C GLU A 285 25.33 -11.11 -31.50
N HIS A 286 24.90 -9.91 -31.07
CA HIS A 286 23.59 -9.70 -30.47
C HIS A 286 22.43 -10.10 -31.40
N ILE A 287 22.53 -9.80 -32.70
CA ILE A 287 21.50 -10.20 -33.69
C ILE A 287 21.40 -11.73 -33.78
N LYS A 288 22.51 -12.46 -33.69
CA LYS A 288 22.51 -13.93 -33.74
C LYS A 288 21.87 -14.54 -32.49
N GLU A 289 22.09 -13.96 -31.33
CA GLU A 289 21.60 -14.49 -30.05
C GLU A 289 20.16 -14.09 -29.74
N HIS A 290 19.76 -12.85 -30.08
CA HIS A 290 18.51 -12.24 -29.65
C HIS A 290 17.54 -11.89 -30.79
N GLU A 291 17.92 -12.20 -32.04
CA GLU A 291 17.16 -11.87 -33.26
C GLU A 291 16.81 -10.38 -33.42
N LYS A 292 17.53 -9.50 -32.71
CA LYS A 292 17.30 -8.05 -32.65
C LYS A 292 18.64 -7.31 -32.59
N GLY A 293 18.68 -6.07 -33.06
CA GLY A 293 19.86 -5.20 -32.91
C GLY A 293 20.05 -4.70 -31.47
N LEU A 294 21.17 -4.02 -31.20
CA LEU A 294 21.45 -3.45 -29.88
C LEU A 294 20.36 -2.44 -29.46
N HIS A 295 20.14 -2.37 -28.15
CA HIS A 295 19.21 -1.44 -27.52
C HIS A 295 19.90 -0.10 -27.26
N VAL A 296 19.12 0.99 -27.28
CA VAL A 296 19.59 2.31 -26.84
C VAL A 296 18.79 2.71 -25.61
N HIS A 297 19.49 2.82 -24.49
CA HIS A 297 18.95 3.12 -23.17
C HIS A 297 18.94 4.63 -22.92
N HIS A 298 17.88 5.14 -22.31
CA HIS A 298 17.86 6.50 -21.74
C HIS A 298 18.42 6.45 -20.32
N ILE A 299 19.57 7.10 -20.08
CA ILE A 299 20.22 7.15 -18.76
C ILE A 299 19.25 7.74 -17.73
N THR A 300 18.78 8.96 -17.95
CA THR A 300 17.64 9.50 -17.22
C THR A 300 16.34 9.12 -17.95
N PRO A 301 15.38 8.45 -17.27
CA PRO A 301 14.19 7.92 -17.92
C PRO A 301 13.40 8.95 -18.73
N ALA A 302 12.84 8.52 -19.87
CA ALA A 302 12.10 9.37 -20.79
C ALA A 302 10.98 10.21 -20.13
N ARG A 303 10.34 9.68 -19.09
CA ARG A 303 9.28 10.35 -18.31
C ARG A 303 9.74 11.60 -17.55
N CYS A 304 11.04 11.77 -17.35
CA CYS A 304 11.62 12.94 -16.66
C CYS A 304 11.83 14.13 -17.61
N PHE A 305 11.57 13.99 -18.91
CA PHE A 305 11.75 15.05 -19.90
C PHE A 305 10.46 15.28 -20.69
N ASN A 306 9.98 16.52 -20.72
CA ASN A 306 8.87 16.92 -21.62
C ASN A 306 9.38 17.23 -23.05
N ASP A 307 10.63 17.67 -23.19
CA ASP A 307 11.26 18.02 -24.47
C ASP A 307 11.99 16.81 -25.12
N PRO A 308 11.57 16.35 -26.32
CA PRO A 308 12.23 15.26 -27.05
C PRO A 308 13.70 15.52 -27.41
N GLN A 309 14.12 16.78 -27.50
CA GLN A 309 15.48 17.17 -27.86
C GLN A 309 16.43 16.88 -26.70
N LYS A 310 16.02 17.25 -25.47
CA LYS A 310 16.75 16.93 -24.24
C LYS A 310 16.68 15.43 -23.94
N ARG A 311 15.50 14.83 -24.06
CA ARG A 311 15.28 13.40 -23.83
C ARG A 311 16.21 12.54 -24.67
N ASN A 312 16.31 12.83 -25.97
CA ASN A 312 17.09 12.04 -26.92
C ASN A 312 18.49 12.63 -27.19
N ALA A 313 18.98 13.54 -26.35
CA ALA A 313 20.34 14.04 -26.44
C ALA A 313 21.33 12.87 -26.32
N LEU A 314 22.44 12.90 -27.08
CA LEU A 314 23.44 11.82 -27.03
C LEU A 314 24.02 11.63 -25.62
N SER A 315 24.10 12.69 -24.83
CA SER A 315 24.50 12.63 -23.42
C SER A 315 23.56 11.80 -22.54
N ASN A 316 22.30 11.65 -22.94
CA ASN A 316 21.29 10.87 -22.23
C ASN A 316 21.06 9.47 -22.85
N LEU A 317 21.81 9.10 -23.90
CA LEU A 317 21.66 7.83 -24.61
C LEU A 317 22.91 6.96 -24.52
N ILE A 318 22.74 5.66 -24.31
CA ILE A 318 23.83 4.68 -24.33
C ILE A 318 23.41 3.37 -25.00
N THR A 319 24.29 2.79 -25.81
CA THR A 319 24.03 1.53 -26.53
C THR A 319 24.40 0.33 -25.65
N LEU A 320 23.45 -0.59 -25.46
CA LEU A 320 23.58 -1.78 -24.59
C LEU A 320 22.96 -3.02 -25.27
N CYS A 321 23.45 -4.21 -24.92
CA CYS A 321 22.79 -5.49 -25.27
C CYS A 321 21.55 -5.73 -24.40
N GLU A 322 20.67 -6.65 -24.79
CA GLU A 322 19.43 -6.98 -24.07
C GLU A 322 19.71 -7.38 -22.61
N GLN A 323 20.73 -8.20 -22.36
CA GLN A 323 21.10 -8.63 -21.01
C GLN A 323 21.57 -7.48 -20.12
N CYS A 324 22.45 -6.60 -20.62
CA CYS A 324 22.90 -5.43 -19.86
C CYS A 324 21.77 -4.40 -19.69
N HIS A 325 20.94 -4.22 -20.72
CA HIS A 325 19.83 -3.28 -20.69
C HIS A 325 18.81 -3.66 -19.62
N LEU A 326 18.24 -4.86 -19.70
CA LEU A 326 17.17 -5.32 -18.81
C LEU A 326 17.71 -5.78 -17.44
N GLY A 327 18.86 -6.46 -17.43
CA GLY A 327 19.38 -7.11 -16.24
C GLY A 327 20.21 -6.22 -15.32
N LYS A 328 20.77 -5.11 -15.81
CA LYS A 328 21.65 -4.24 -15.02
C LYS A 328 21.18 -2.80 -14.97
N TRP A 329 20.97 -2.18 -16.13
CA TRP A 329 20.88 -0.70 -16.21
C TRP A 329 19.44 -0.17 -16.11
N GLU A 330 18.43 -0.90 -16.57
CA GLU A 330 17.02 -0.51 -16.42
C GLU A 330 16.58 -0.35 -14.94
N PRO A 331 16.92 -1.27 -14.01
CA PRO A 331 16.51 -1.14 -12.60
C PRO A 331 17.22 -0.02 -11.82
N VAL A 332 18.42 0.38 -12.26
CA VAL A 332 19.30 1.31 -11.53
C VAL A 332 19.40 2.69 -12.18
N ALA A 333 18.55 2.99 -13.17
CA ALA A 333 18.47 4.32 -13.76
C ALA A 333 18.25 5.39 -12.65
N PRO A 334 19.04 6.48 -12.61
CA PRO A 334 19.78 7.07 -13.73
C PRO A 334 21.29 6.76 -13.79
N LEU A 335 21.76 5.68 -13.18
CA LEU A 335 23.18 5.31 -13.24
C LEU A 335 23.57 4.81 -14.65
N ARG A 336 24.87 4.90 -14.98
CA ARG A 336 25.41 4.48 -16.28
C ARG A 336 26.76 3.75 -16.13
N PRO A 337 27.16 2.91 -17.10
CA PRO A 337 28.50 2.31 -17.13
C PRO A 337 29.59 3.37 -17.30
N ASP A 338 30.73 3.14 -16.63
CA ASP A 338 31.95 3.94 -16.80
C ASP A 338 32.57 3.61 -18.16
N THR A 339 32.28 4.47 -19.13
CA THR A 339 32.80 4.32 -20.48
C THR A 339 34.08 5.13 -20.60
N GLN A 340 35.25 4.48 -20.50
CA GLN A 340 36.50 5.12 -20.85
C GLN A 340 36.39 5.62 -22.31
N THR A 341 36.60 6.93 -22.49
CA THR A 341 36.70 7.54 -23.81
C THR A 341 37.96 6.99 -24.45
N VAL A 342 37.80 6.21 -25.51
CA VAL A 342 38.93 5.90 -26.39
C VAL A 342 39.08 7.13 -27.31
N ASP A 343 39.74 8.16 -26.79
CA ASP A 343 40.26 9.25 -27.60
C ASP A 343 41.55 8.76 -28.26
N SER A 344 41.51 8.47 -29.57
CA SER A 344 42.59 8.56 -30.57
C SER A 344 42.06 8.15 -31.94
#